data_AF-A0A2A4NM80-F1
#
_entry.id   AF-A0A2A4NM80-F1
#
_cell.length_a   1.000
_cell.length_b   1.000
_cell.length_c   1.000
_cell.angle_alpha   90.00
_cell.angle_beta   90.00
_cell.angle_gamma   90.00
#
_symmetry.space_group_name_H-M   'P 1'
#
loop_
_entity.id
_entity.type
_entity.pdbx_description
1 polymer ?
#
loop_
_entity_poly.entity_id
_entity_poly.type
_entity_poly.pdbx_seq_one_letter_code
_entity_poly.pdbx_strand_id
1 'polypeptide(L)'
;FGLKANGDAMFDLANSIGFSVFRKECVNAFSLEALFFGQANLLNQSLEDGYYTELQKNYQFLKHKYKVSPLIGDPLAFFGMRPQNFPTIRISQFCDLYHSKRQLFASLMNVNEIKQFYELLGAQTSEFWETHYTFGNRAKKKKKRLTKAFIDLLIINTIIPVKVCYLKKMGAFNSEEIMDLIAQIKPEKNSVISKFESCKMPVNSALDSQGYMQLQKHYCLDKKCLECAVGNALLKM
;
A
#
# COMPACT_ATOMS: atom_id res chain seq x y z
N PHE A 1 -1.08 -1.81 1.41
CA PHE A 1 -0.92 -3.09 0.68
C PHE A 1 -2.21 -3.92 0.61
N GLY A 2 -3.14 -3.82 1.57
CA GLY A 2 -4.43 -4.53 1.51
C GLY A 2 -5.47 -4.01 0.52
N LEU A 3 -5.29 -2.79 -0.02
CA LEU A 3 -6.27 -2.14 -0.91
C LEU A 3 -7.68 -2.09 -0.24
N LYS A 4 -8.73 -1.88 -1.01
CA LYS A 4 -10.11 -1.80 -0.49
C LYS A 4 -10.63 -3.14 0.04
N ALA A 5 -10.29 -4.25 -0.62
CA ALA A 5 -10.89 -5.56 -0.34
C ALA A 5 -10.27 -6.28 0.88
N ASN A 6 -8.98 -6.05 1.15
CA ASN A 6 -8.24 -6.70 2.23
C ASN A 6 -7.63 -5.68 3.20
N GLY A 7 -8.20 -4.47 3.29
CA GLY A 7 -7.68 -3.41 4.15
C GLY A 7 -7.59 -3.85 5.61
N ASP A 8 -8.73 -4.27 6.15
CA ASP A 8 -8.87 -4.70 7.55
C ASP A 8 -8.10 -6.00 7.82
N ALA A 9 -8.28 -7.04 6.98
CA ALA A 9 -7.55 -8.30 7.11
C ALA A 9 -6.01 -8.13 7.06
N MET A 10 -5.48 -7.22 6.25
CA MET A 10 -4.04 -6.93 6.21
C MET A 10 -3.57 -6.08 7.38
N PHE A 11 -4.45 -5.26 7.95
CA PHE A 11 -4.16 -4.52 9.18
C PHE A 11 -4.08 -5.48 10.38
N ASP A 12 -5.03 -6.42 10.49
CA ASP A 12 -5.01 -7.48 11.50
C ASP A 12 -3.77 -8.37 11.36
N LEU A 13 -3.41 -8.74 10.13
CA LEU A 13 -2.17 -9.45 9.83
C LEU A 13 -0.94 -8.69 10.32
N ALA A 14 -0.86 -7.38 10.07
CA ALA A 14 0.25 -6.56 10.56
C ALA A 14 0.30 -6.51 12.09
N ASN A 15 -0.86 -6.42 12.76
CA ASN A 15 -0.96 -6.39 14.23
C ASN A 15 -0.67 -7.75 14.89
N SER A 16 -0.86 -8.86 14.16
CA SER A 16 -0.56 -10.21 14.66
C SER A 16 0.94 -10.46 14.89
N ILE A 17 1.81 -9.63 14.31
CA ILE A 17 3.26 -9.76 14.39
C ILE A 17 3.84 -8.58 15.18
N GLY A 18 4.41 -8.87 16.34
CA GLY A 18 5.10 -7.84 17.13
C GLY A 18 6.23 -7.19 16.32
N PHE A 19 6.33 -5.85 16.37
CA PHE A 19 7.29 -5.10 15.55
C PHE A 19 8.76 -5.52 15.79
N SER A 20 9.10 -5.96 17.00
CA SER A 20 10.44 -6.48 17.32
C SER A 20 10.75 -7.79 16.58
N VAL A 21 9.76 -8.66 16.37
CA VAL A 21 9.86 -9.89 15.58
C VAL A 21 9.99 -9.55 14.11
N PHE A 22 9.11 -8.68 13.61
CA PHE A 22 9.17 -8.18 12.24
C PHE A 22 10.57 -7.67 11.88
N ARG A 23 11.15 -6.77 12.69
CA ARG A 23 12.50 -6.24 12.42
C ARG A 23 13.60 -7.29 12.40
N LYS A 24 13.49 -8.34 13.23
CA LYS A 24 14.47 -9.44 13.24
C LYS A 24 14.40 -10.25 11.95
N GLU A 25 13.20 -10.52 11.45
CA GLU A 25 13.01 -11.35 10.26
C GLU A 25 13.16 -10.60 8.94
N CYS A 26 13.06 -9.26 8.91
CA CYS A 26 13.34 -8.46 7.71
C CYS A 26 14.75 -8.69 7.12
N VAL A 27 15.70 -9.24 7.88
CA VAL A 27 17.03 -9.58 7.36
C VAL A 27 17.02 -10.71 6.33
N ASN A 28 15.96 -11.53 6.30
CA ASN A 28 15.81 -12.67 5.40
C ASN A 28 14.40 -12.65 4.78
N ALA A 29 14.31 -12.32 3.49
CA ALA A 29 13.03 -12.20 2.79
C ALA A 29 12.18 -13.47 2.88
N PHE A 30 12.80 -14.66 2.76
CA PHE A 30 12.09 -15.95 2.83
C PHE A 30 11.46 -16.20 4.21
N SER A 31 12.18 -15.90 5.28
CA SER A 31 11.68 -16.08 6.66
C SER A 31 10.58 -15.06 6.97
N LEU A 32 10.71 -13.83 6.46
CA LEU A 32 9.65 -12.83 6.53
C LEU A 32 8.39 -13.28 5.78
N GLU A 33 8.54 -13.81 4.56
CA GLU A 33 7.43 -14.38 3.78
C GLU A 33 6.77 -15.54 4.54
N ALA A 34 7.55 -16.47 5.12
CA ALA A 34 7.03 -17.57 5.91
C ALA A 34 6.18 -17.08 7.09
N LEU A 35 6.67 -16.05 7.80
CA LEU A 35 5.96 -15.44 8.92
C LEU A 35 4.62 -14.84 8.49
N PHE A 36 4.61 -14.02 7.44
CA PHE A 36 3.38 -13.37 6.97
C PHE A 36 2.41 -14.36 6.32
N PHE A 37 2.87 -15.30 5.51
CA PHE A 37 1.98 -16.30 4.89
C PHE A 37 1.40 -17.27 5.92
N GLY A 38 2.19 -17.64 6.92
CA GLY A 38 1.71 -18.45 8.04
C GLY A 38 0.66 -17.70 8.87
N GLN A 39 0.91 -16.45 9.23
CA GLN A 39 -0.07 -15.63 9.95
C GLN A 39 -1.31 -15.30 9.13
N ALA A 40 -1.19 -15.23 7.82
CA ALA A 40 -2.30 -15.07 6.90
C ALA A 40 -3.14 -16.36 6.74
N ASN A 41 -2.83 -17.45 7.46
CA ASN A 41 -3.45 -18.77 7.31
C ASN A 41 -3.34 -19.36 5.89
N LEU A 42 -2.33 -18.96 5.11
CA LEU A 42 -2.11 -19.44 3.74
C LEU A 42 -1.22 -20.69 3.67
N LEU A 43 -0.67 -21.12 4.80
CA LEU A 43 0.25 -22.26 4.92
C LEU A 43 -0.39 -23.50 5.58
N ASN A 44 -1.72 -23.66 5.47
CA ASN A 44 -2.48 -24.72 6.16
C ASN A 44 -2.90 -25.90 5.26
N GLN A 45 -2.44 -25.94 3.99
CA GLN A 45 -2.79 -26.99 3.03
C GLN A 45 -1.66 -28.03 2.91
N SER A 46 -1.96 -29.18 2.30
CA SER A 46 -0.95 -30.16 1.89
C SER A 46 -0.73 -30.02 0.39
N LEU A 47 0.35 -29.34 0.01
CA LEU A 47 0.74 -29.14 -1.39
C LEU A 47 2.11 -29.75 -1.63
N GLU A 48 2.25 -30.49 -2.73
CA GLU A 48 3.54 -31.07 -3.17
C GLU A 48 4.37 -30.02 -3.92
N ASP A 49 4.67 -28.91 -3.25
CA ASP A 49 5.55 -27.85 -3.74
C ASP A 49 6.69 -27.60 -2.74
N GLY A 50 7.93 -27.62 -3.24
CA GLY A 50 9.13 -27.50 -2.41
C GLY A 50 9.19 -26.17 -1.66
N TYR A 51 8.91 -25.05 -2.34
CA TYR A 51 8.92 -23.72 -1.73
C TYR A 51 7.81 -23.59 -0.68
N TYR A 52 6.61 -24.08 -0.97
CA TYR A 52 5.51 -24.09 -0.01
C TYR A 52 5.84 -24.88 1.26
N THR A 53 6.40 -26.07 1.09
CA THR A 53 6.77 -26.97 2.20
C THR A 53 7.87 -26.36 3.07
N GLU A 54 8.84 -25.68 2.46
CA GLU A 54 9.88 -24.96 3.19
C GLU A 54 9.32 -23.76 3.96
N LEU A 55 8.40 -23.00 3.38
CA LEU A 55 7.71 -21.90 4.07
C LEU A 55 6.94 -22.42 5.29
N GLN A 56 6.23 -23.54 5.16
CA GLN A 56 5.52 -24.18 6.28
C GLN A 56 6.47 -24.54 7.42
N LYS A 57 7.57 -25.23 7.12
CA LYS A 57 8.58 -25.61 8.12
C LYS A 57 9.17 -24.39 8.82
N ASN A 58 9.53 -23.37 8.05
CA ASN A 58 10.10 -22.13 8.58
C ASN A 58 9.06 -21.40 9.47
N TYR A 59 7.81 -21.28 9.03
CA TYR A 59 6.75 -20.68 9.85
C TYR A 59 6.56 -21.40 11.18
N GLN A 60 6.53 -22.74 11.21
CA GLN A 60 6.40 -23.48 12.48
C GLN A 60 7.57 -23.19 13.43
N PHE A 61 8.79 -23.13 12.89
CA PHE A 61 9.96 -22.75 13.66
C PHE A 61 9.84 -21.31 14.23
N LEU A 62 9.47 -20.34 13.39
CA LEU A 62 9.31 -18.94 13.82
C LEU A 62 8.19 -18.76 14.85
N LYS A 63 7.07 -19.46 14.65
CA LYS A 63 5.92 -19.49 15.56
C LYS A 63 6.36 -19.95 16.94
N HIS A 64 7.14 -21.04 17.03
CA HIS A 64 7.69 -21.53 18.29
C HIS A 64 8.74 -20.55 18.88
N LYS A 65 9.71 -20.12 18.07
CA LYS A 65 10.81 -19.21 18.47
C LYS A 65 10.32 -17.91 19.08
N TYR A 66 9.28 -17.31 18.50
CA TYR A 66 8.76 -16.01 18.92
C TYR A 66 7.43 -16.08 19.67
N LYS A 67 6.91 -17.29 19.93
CA LYS A 67 5.61 -17.52 20.58
C LYS A 67 4.48 -16.76 19.90
N VAL A 68 4.50 -16.71 18.56
CA VAL A 68 3.49 -15.96 17.81
C VAL A 68 2.19 -16.75 17.81
N SER A 69 1.11 -16.11 18.24
CA SER A 69 -0.21 -16.74 18.19
C SER A 69 -0.75 -16.67 16.75
N PRO A 70 -1.42 -17.72 16.24
CA PRO A 70 -2.09 -17.64 14.95
C PRO A 70 -3.10 -16.50 14.94
N LEU A 71 -3.18 -15.78 13.82
CA LEU A 71 -4.21 -14.79 13.62
C LEU A 71 -5.59 -15.48 13.56
N ILE A 72 -6.48 -14.99 14.42
CA ILE A 72 -7.91 -15.29 14.38
C ILE A 72 -8.56 -14.01 13.82
N GLY A 73 -8.95 -14.04 12.56
CA GLY A 73 -9.48 -12.88 11.86
C GLY A 73 -10.06 -13.25 10.49
N ASP A 74 -10.54 -12.25 9.77
CA ASP A 74 -11.18 -12.45 8.48
C ASP A 74 -10.20 -13.05 7.46
N PRO A 75 -10.65 -14.01 6.64
CA PRO A 75 -9.82 -14.58 5.59
C PRO A 75 -9.50 -13.53 4.54
N LEU A 76 -8.29 -13.60 4.00
CA LEU A 76 -7.91 -12.77 2.87
C LEU A 76 -8.76 -13.11 1.64
N ALA A 77 -9.45 -12.11 1.11
CA ALA A 77 -10.23 -12.21 -0.09
C ALA A 77 -9.34 -12.31 -1.34
N PHE A 78 -9.67 -13.25 -2.23
CA PHE A 78 -9.11 -13.37 -3.58
C PHE A 78 -10.16 -13.13 -4.67
N PHE A 79 -11.43 -13.44 -4.38
CA PHE A 79 -12.53 -13.32 -5.33
C PHE A 79 -12.75 -11.86 -5.76
N GLY A 80 -13.06 -11.64 -7.04
CA GLY A 80 -13.27 -10.31 -7.61
C GLY A 80 -12.01 -9.45 -7.77
N MET A 81 -10.83 -9.95 -7.34
CA MET A 81 -9.56 -9.25 -7.49
C MET A 81 -8.85 -9.62 -8.80
N ARG A 82 -8.10 -8.68 -9.36
CA ARG A 82 -7.14 -9.00 -10.42
C ARG A 82 -5.94 -9.75 -9.83
N PRO A 83 -5.35 -10.75 -10.51
CA PRO A 83 -4.25 -11.55 -9.96
C PRO A 83 -3.06 -10.76 -9.42
N GLN A 84 -2.71 -9.63 -10.07
CA GLN A 84 -1.62 -8.76 -9.59
C GLN A 84 -1.92 -8.06 -8.24
N ASN A 85 -3.18 -8.03 -7.82
CA ASN A 85 -3.61 -7.46 -6.55
C ASN A 85 -3.82 -8.54 -5.47
N PHE A 86 -3.60 -9.81 -5.78
CA PHE A 86 -3.81 -10.88 -4.82
C PHE A 86 -2.97 -10.69 -3.55
N PRO A 87 -3.50 -11.07 -2.38
CA PRO A 87 -2.81 -10.98 -1.10
C PRO A 87 -1.41 -11.59 -1.10
N THR A 88 -1.25 -12.75 -1.73
CA THR A 88 0.03 -13.45 -1.92
C THR A 88 1.10 -12.56 -2.57
N ILE A 89 0.73 -11.90 -3.67
CA ILE A 89 1.61 -10.97 -4.40
C ILE A 89 1.90 -9.73 -3.55
N ARG A 90 0.89 -9.18 -2.87
CA ARG A 90 1.04 -7.98 -2.04
C ARG A 90 1.93 -8.22 -0.81
N ILE A 91 1.77 -9.37 -0.15
CA ILE A 91 2.61 -9.77 0.98
C ILE A 91 4.06 -9.98 0.51
N SER A 92 4.30 -10.69 -0.59
CA SER A 92 5.65 -10.90 -1.11
C SER A 92 6.34 -9.58 -1.46
N GLN A 93 5.63 -8.66 -2.15
CA GLN A 93 6.15 -7.31 -2.44
C GLN A 93 6.46 -6.49 -1.18
N PHE A 94 5.63 -6.62 -0.15
CA PHE A 94 5.87 -5.96 1.13
C PHE A 94 7.11 -6.52 1.84
N CYS A 95 7.29 -7.84 1.81
CA CYS A 95 8.46 -8.50 2.40
C CYS A 95 9.74 -8.06 1.70
N ASP A 96 9.77 -8.02 0.36
CA ASP A 96 10.90 -7.53 -0.42
C ASP A 96 11.23 -6.05 -0.15
N LEU A 97 10.20 -5.20 -0.03
CA LEU A 97 10.38 -3.78 0.26
C LEU A 97 11.12 -3.56 1.59
N TYR A 98 10.70 -4.23 2.66
CA TYR A 98 11.32 -4.08 3.97
C TYR A 98 12.65 -4.82 4.10
N HIS A 99 12.81 -5.93 3.38
CA HIS A 99 14.08 -6.63 3.30
C HIS A 99 15.16 -5.77 2.63
N SER A 100 14.82 -5.15 1.50
CA SER A 100 15.75 -4.33 0.72
C SER A 100 16.03 -2.96 1.36
N LYS A 101 15.13 -2.42 2.20
CA LYS A 101 15.23 -1.08 2.80
C LYS A 101 15.03 -1.11 4.32
N ARG A 102 16.08 -1.48 5.07
CA ARG A 102 16.02 -1.61 6.54
C ARG A 102 15.61 -0.34 7.31
N GLN A 103 15.88 0.84 6.78
CA GLN A 103 15.52 2.13 7.40
C GLN A 103 14.44 2.88 6.61
N LEU A 104 13.54 2.14 5.96
CA LEU A 104 12.53 2.69 5.04
C LEU A 104 11.77 3.89 5.62
N PHE A 105 11.29 3.80 6.87
CA PHE A 105 10.56 4.90 7.50
C PHE A 105 11.39 6.18 7.56
N ALA A 106 12.60 6.12 8.13
CA ALA A 106 13.47 7.28 8.25
C ALA A 106 13.85 7.84 6.88
N SER A 107 14.12 6.98 5.89
CA SER A 107 14.39 7.43 4.52
C SER A 107 13.18 8.17 3.93
N LEU A 108 11.97 7.61 4.03
CA LEU A 108 10.74 8.21 3.49
C LEU A 108 10.41 9.57 4.14
N MET A 109 10.66 9.73 5.44
CA MET A 109 10.37 10.99 6.13
C MET A 109 11.30 12.12 5.68
N ASN A 110 12.51 11.80 5.22
CA ASN A 110 13.52 12.78 4.77
C ASN A 110 13.52 13.03 3.25
N VAL A 111 12.66 12.37 2.47
CA VAL A 111 12.56 12.59 1.02
C VAL A 111 11.89 13.93 0.71
N ASN A 112 12.50 14.73 -0.16
CA ASN A 112 11.96 16.02 -0.61
C ASN A 112 11.63 16.05 -2.11
N GLU A 113 11.94 14.97 -2.85
CA GLU A 113 11.64 14.85 -4.28
C GLU A 113 10.84 13.59 -4.59
N ILE A 114 9.86 13.69 -5.50
CA ILE A 114 9.00 12.55 -5.82
C ILE A 114 9.78 11.36 -6.39
N LYS A 115 10.88 11.62 -7.10
CA LYS A 115 11.73 10.59 -7.71
C LYS A 115 12.31 9.63 -6.66
N GLN A 116 12.75 10.17 -5.53
CA GLN A 116 13.33 9.40 -4.44
C GLN A 116 12.30 8.45 -3.81
N PHE A 117 11.01 8.84 -3.76
CA PHE A 117 9.96 7.91 -3.33
C PHE A 117 9.86 6.68 -4.25
N TYR A 118 9.95 6.86 -5.58
CA TYR A 118 9.91 5.72 -6.51
C TYR A 118 11.11 4.78 -6.34
N GLU A 119 12.28 5.32 -6.04
CA GLU A 119 13.50 4.55 -5.79
C GLU A 119 13.43 3.77 -4.46
N LEU A 120 12.88 4.39 -3.41
CA LEU A 120 12.71 3.75 -2.10
C LEU A 120 11.61 2.70 -2.09
N LEU A 121 10.50 2.94 -2.80
CA LEU A 121 9.33 2.06 -2.84
C LEU A 121 9.38 1.04 -3.98
N GLY A 122 10.46 1.00 -4.76
CA GLY A 122 10.64 0.04 -5.84
C GLY A 122 10.88 -1.38 -5.30
N ALA A 123 9.79 -2.14 -5.13
CA ALA A 123 9.84 -3.54 -4.68
C ALA A 123 9.24 -4.51 -5.72
N GLN A 124 9.61 -5.78 -5.58
CA GLN A 124 9.15 -6.89 -6.41
C GLN A 124 8.83 -8.12 -5.56
N THR A 125 8.29 -9.17 -6.16
CA THR A 125 8.10 -10.44 -5.45
C THR A 125 9.37 -11.29 -5.46
N SER A 126 9.46 -12.29 -4.58
CA SER A 126 10.47 -13.35 -4.68
C SER A 126 10.29 -14.20 -5.95
N GLU A 127 11.32 -14.98 -6.31
CA GLU A 127 11.38 -15.69 -7.60
C GLU A 127 10.23 -16.68 -7.79
N PHE A 128 9.81 -17.38 -6.74
CA PHE A 128 8.68 -18.31 -6.78
C PHE A 128 7.42 -17.65 -7.36
N TRP A 129 7.17 -16.41 -6.95
CA TRP A 129 6.01 -15.66 -7.41
C TRP A 129 6.16 -15.12 -8.82
N GLU A 130 7.29 -15.26 -9.52
CA GLU A 130 7.34 -14.89 -10.94
C GLU A 130 6.45 -15.81 -11.80
N THR A 131 6.28 -17.06 -11.38
CA THR A 131 5.45 -18.09 -12.06
C THR A 131 4.16 -18.42 -11.33
N HIS A 132 3.86 -17.78 -10.20
CA HIS A 132 2.65 -18.04 -9.42
C HIS A 132 1.86 -16.75 -9.12
N TYR A 133 0.55 -16.91 -8.92
CA TYR A 133 -0.29 -15.88 -8.29
C TYR A 133 -0.90 -16.39 -6.98
N THR A 134 -1.13 -17.68 -6.87
CA THR A 134 -1.47 -18.40 -5.64
C THR A 134 -0.56 -19.60 -5.52
N PHE A 135 -0.44 -20.18 -4.33
CA PHE A 135 0.17 -21.50 -4.19
C PHE A 135 -0.57 -22.54 -5.02
N GLY A 136 0.14 -23.58 -5.47
CA GLY A 136 -0.40 -24.69 -6.27
C GLY A 136 -0.70 -24.37 -7.75
N ASN A 137 -0.87 -23.10 -8.12
CA ASN A 137 -1.28 -22.72 -9.48
C ASN A 137 -0.18 -21.96 -10.24
N ARG A 138 0.37 -22.61 -11.26
CA ARG A 138 1.35 -22.01 -12.16
C ARG A 138 0.69 -21.08 -13.18
N ALA A 139 1.43 -20.05 -13.54
CA ALA A 139 1.09 -19.05 -14.55
C ALA A 139 2.33 -18.70 -15.39
N LYS A 140 2.12 -17.95 -16.47
CA LYS A 140 3.22 -17.45 -17.32
C LYS A 140 4.22 -16.63 -16.49
N LYS A 141 5.50 -16.95 -16.63
CA LYS A 141 6.60 -16.25 -15.93
C LYS A 141 6.55 -14.75 -16.24
N LYS A 142 6.49 -13.94 -15.19
CA LYS A 142 6.52 -12.47 -15.25
C LYS A 142 7.01 -11.90 -13.92
N LYS A 143 7.93 -10.95 -13.98
CA LYS A 143 8.33 -10.16 -12.81
C LYS A 143 7.15 -9.33 -12.30
N LYS A 144 6.81 -9.48 -11.02
CA LYS A 144 5.67 -8.81 -10.39
C LYS A 144 6.14 -7.66 -9.52
N ARG A 145 6.40 -6.51 -10.15
CA ARG A 145 6.88 -5.28 -9.49
C ARG A 145 5.74 -4.39 -9.03
N LEU A 146 6.02 -3.54 -8.04
CA LEU A 146 5.14 -2.42 -7.73
C LEU A 146 5.09 -1.47 -8.92
N THR A 147 3.88 -1.26 -9.42
CA THR A 147 3.63 -0.31 -10.52
C THR A 147 3.69 1.12 -10.01
N LYS A 148 4.11 2.07 -10.86
CA LYS A 148 4.12 3.50 -10.51
C LYS A 148 2.79 3.98 -9.91
N ALA A 149 1.67 3.66 -10.54
CA ALA A 149 0.33 4.06 -10.07
C ALA A 149 0.00 3.52 -8.66
N PHE A 150 0.51 2.35 -8.30
CA PHE A 150 0.33 1.82 -6.94
C PHE A 150 1.27 2.52 -5.94
N ILE A 151 2.48 2.90 -6.37
CA ILE A 151 3.37 3.72 -5.55
C ILE A 151 2.74 5.10 -5.32
N ASP A 152 2.20 5.74 -6.36
CA ASP A 152 1.45 7.01 -6.26
C ASP A 152 0.33 6.88 -5.22
N LEU A 153 -0.44 5.79 -5.25
CA LEU A 153 -1.50 5.50 -4.27
C LEU A 153 -0.97 5.43 -2.83
N LEU A 154 0.17 4.76 -2.61
CA LEU A 154 0.81 4.66 -1.29
C LEU A 154 1.32 6.01 -0.81
N ILE A 155 1.90 6.81 -1.72
CA ILE A 155 2.43 8.13 -1.40
C ILE A 155 1.29 9.03 -0.91
N ILE A 156 0.21 9.12 -1.69
CA ILE A 156 -0.95 9.96 -1.41
C ILE A 156 -1.69 9.51 -0.15
N ASN A 157 -2.06 8.23 -0.04
CA ASN A 157 -2.97 7.76 1.01
C ASN A 157 -2.29 7.34 2.30
N THR A 158 -0.96 7.22 2.33
CA THR A 158 -0.26 6.67 3.48
C THR A 158 0.96 7.48 3.85
N ILE A 159 1.89 7.68 2.92
CA ILE A 159 3.20 8.26 3.26
C ILE A 159 3.10 9.74 3.55
N ILE A 160 2.39 10.51 2.72
CA ILE A 160 2.18 11.95 2.95
C ILE A 160 1.44 12.20 4.28
N PRO A 161 0.28 11.57 4.58
CA PRO A 161 -0.38 11.74 5.88
C PRO A 161 0.55 11.45 7.06
N VAL A 162 1.33 10.37 6.99
CA VAL A 162 2.31 10.02 8.03
C VAL A 162 3.44 11.06 8.11
N LYS A 163 3.98 11.53 6.99
CA LYS A 163 5.02 12.55 6.93
C LYS A 163 4.54 13.88 7.51
N VAL A 164 3.30 14.29 7.24
CA VAL A 164 2.68 15.47 7.84
C VAL A 164 2.63 15.34 9.36
N CYS A 165 2.14 14.20 9.89
CA CYS A 165 2.10 13.96 11.34
C CYS A 165 3.51 13.98 11.96
N TYR A 166 4.48 13.34 11.30
CA TYR A 166 5.87 13.30 11.74
C TYR A 166 6.48 14.71 11.81
N LEU A 167 6.38 15.49 10.73
CA LEU A 167 6.95 16.85 10.66
C LEU A 167 6.29 17.80 11.67
N LYS A 168 4.96 17.69 11.86
CA LYS A 168 4.25 18.47 12.90
C LYS A 168 4.77 18.15 14.28
N LYS A 169 4.98 16.86 14.59
CA LYS A 169 5.55 16.42 15.87
C LYS A 169 6.97 16.94 16.09
N MET A 170 7.75 17.05 15.02
CA MET A 170 9.14 17.57 15.04
C MET A 170 9.23 19.10 15.01
N GLY A 171 8.11 19.83 14.84
CA GLY A 171 8.11 21.29 14.70
C GLY A 171 8.68 21.79 13.36
N ALA A 172 8.79 20.91 12.36
CA ALA A 172 9.38 21.19 11.04
C ALA A 172 8.36 21.10 9.91
N PHE A 173 7.06 21.25 10.22
CA PHE A 173 6.00 21.16 9.21
C PHE A 173 5.93 22.41 8.36
N ASN A 174 6.12 22.24 7.05
CA ASN A 174 5.88 23.25 6.03
C ASN A 174 4.79 22.74 5.07
N SER A 175 3.68 23.48 4.97
CA SER A 175 2.58 23.10 4.08
C SER A 175 2.93 23.23 2.61
N GLU A 176 3.74 24.23 2.22
CA GLU A 176 4.14 24.44 0.82
C GLU A 176 4.96 23.27 0.30
N GLU A 177 5.96 22.81 1.06
CA GLU A 177 6.78 21.65 0.69
C GLU A 177 5.93 20.37 0.48
N ILE A 178 4.89 20.18 1.30
CA ILE A 178 3.98 19.04 1.14
C ILE A 178 3.09 19.21 -0.10
N MET A 179 2.59 20.42 -0.36
CA MET A 179 1.81 20.69 -1.57
C MET A 179 2.65 20.52 -2.84
N ASP A 180 3.89 20.99 -2.83
CA ASP A 180 4.84 20.84 -3.94
C ASP A 180 5.16 19.37 -4.22
N LEU A 181 5.29 18.54 -3.18
CA LEU A 181 5.46 17.09 -3.33
C LEU A 181 4.23 16.43 -3.98
N ILE A 182 3.03 16.80 -3.57
CA ILE A 182 1.78 16.25 -4.12
C ILE A 182 1.59 16.71 -5.57
N ALA A 183 1.92 17.97 -5.88
CA ALA A 183 1.79 18.55 -7.21
C ALA A 183 2.64 17.85 -8.28
N GLN A 184 3.72 17.17 -7.89
CA GLN A 184 4.57 16.38 -8.78
C GLN A 184 3.98 15.02 -9.18
N ILE A 185 2.88 14.59 -8.54
CA ILE A 185 2.22 13.32 -8.82
C ILE A 185 1.12 13.54 -9.87
N LYS A 186 0.95 12.56 -10.77
CA LYS A 186 -0.10 12.62 -11.79
C LYS A 186 -1.50 12.61 -11.14
N PRO A 187 -2.49 13.27 -11.75
CA PRO A 187 -3.88 13.21 -11.30
C PRO A 187 -4.37 11.78 -11.12
N GLU A 188 -5.14 11.57 -10.06
CA GLU A 188 -5.87 10.32 -9.90
C GLU A 188 -6.96 10.17 -10.94
N LYS A 189 -7.18 8.94 -11.40
CA LYS A 189 -8.22 8.62 -12.40
C LYS A 189 -9.38 7.95 -11.70
N ASN A 190 -10.47 8.69 -11.53
CA ASN A 190 -11.72 8.16 -11.00
C ASN A 190 -12.92 8.96 -11.55
N SER A 191 -14.12 8.45 -11.31
CA SER A 191 -15.37 9.04 -11.83
C SER A 191 -15.67 10.44 -11.30
N VAL A 192 -15.11 10.82 -10.15
CA VAL A 192 -15.22 12.17 -9.60
C VAL A 192 -14.41 13.14 -10.44
N ILE A 193 -13.15 12.81 -10.67
CA ILE A 193 -12.23 13.63 -11.47
C ILE A 193 -12.75 13.79 -12.90
N SER A 194 -13.24 12.71 -13.53
CA SER A 194 -13.81 12.79 -14.87
C SER A 194 -15.01 13.74 -14.96
N LYS A 195 -15.81 13.90 -13.89
CA LYS A 195 -16.91 14.87 -13.86
C LYS A 195 -16.38 16.30 -13.82
N PHE A 196 -15.37 16.58 -12.99
CA PHE A 196 -14.75 17.91 -12.94
C PHE A 196 -14.07 18.27 -14.27
N GLU A 197 -13.38 17.33 -14.90
CA GLU A 197 -12.81 17.52 -16.25
C GLU A 197 -13.90 17.85 -17.28
N SER A 198 -15.07 17.18 -17.22
CA SER A 198 -16.19 17.47 -18.12
C SER A 198 -16.78 18.87 -17.92
N CYS A 199 -16.62 19.45 -16.74
CA CYS A 199 -16.96 20.84 -16.42
C CYS A 199 -15.85 21.83 -16.84
N LYS A 200 -14.86 21.40 -17.63
CA LYS A 200 -13.70 22.20 -18.06
C LYS A 200 -12.83 22.71 -16.89
N MET A 201 -12.89 22.05 -15.74
CA MET A 201 -11.98 22.36 -14.63
C MET A 201 -10.64 21.64 -14.84
N PRO A 202 -9.51 22.36 -14.81
CA PRO A 202 -8.20 21.75 -15.03
C PRO A 202 -7.82 20.82 -13.88
N VAL A 203 -7.26 19.66 -14.22
CA VAL A 203 -6.73 18.69 -13.26
C VAL A 203 -5.31 18.30 -13.72
N ASN A 204 -4.30 18.99 -13.19
CA ASN A 204 -2.93 18.86 -13.67
C ASN A 204 -2.09 17.94 -12.79
N SER A 205 -2.45 17.82 -11.51
CA SER A 205 -1.71 17.04 -10.53
C SER A 205 -2.62 16.27 -9.56
N ALA A 206 -2.01 15.44 -8.72
CA ALA A 206 -2.69 14.81 -7.59
C ALA A 206 -3.20 15.85 -6.57
N LEU A 207 -2.58 17.04 -6.51
CA LEU A 207 -3.01 18.10 -5.60
C LEU A 207 -4.41 18.59 -6.00
N ASP A 208 -4.61 18.80 -7.31
CA ASP A 208 -5.90 19.17 -7.88
C ASP A 208 -6.92 18.06 -7.66
N SER A 209 -6.56 16.80 -7.98
CA SER A 209 -7.50 15.68 -7.84
C SER A 209 -7.93 15.47 -6.39
N GLN A 210 -7.00 15.55 -5.44
CA GLN A 210 -7.31 15.47 -4.01
C GLN A 210 -8.15 16.65 -3.54
N GLY A 211 -7.86 17.86 -4.01
CA GLY A 211 -8.67 19.05 -3.75
C GLY A 211 -10.12 18.89 -4.21
N TYR A 212 -10.33 18.40 -5.43
CA TYR A 212 -11.67 18.16 -5.98
C TYR A 212 -12.40 17.02 -5.27
N MET A 213 -11.71 15.97 -4.85
CA MET A 213 -12.31 14.91 -4.05
C MET A 213 -12.79 15.43 -2.69
N GLN A 214 -11.99 16.26 -2.01
CA GLN A 214 -12.41 16.89 -0.76
C GLN A 214 -13.55 17.88 -0.95
N LEU A 215 -13.49 18.68 -2.01
CA LEU A 215 -14.57 19.60 -2.40
C LEU A 215 -15.89 18.85 -2.61
N GLN A 216 -15.85 17.76 -3.37
CA GLN A 216 -17.04 16.95 -3.62
C GLN A 216 -17.59 16.38 -2.32
N LYS A 217 -16.71 15.79 -1.50
CA LYS A 217 -17.10 15.10 -0.26
C LYS A 217 -17.73 16.05 0.75
N HIS A 218 -17.16 17.24 0.94
CA HIS A 218 -17.57 18.16 2.01
C HIS A 218 -18.53 19.27 1.57
N TYR A 219 -18.69 19.51 0.26
CA TYR A 219 -19.59 20.54 -0.27
C TYR A 219 -20.60 19.99 -1.26
N CYS A 220 -20.15 19.34 -2.35
CA CYS A 220 -21.07 18.98 -3.45
C CYS A 220 -22.11 17.92 -3.04
N LEU A 221 -21.70 16.88 -2.30
CA LEU A 221 -22.63 15.84 -1.82
C LEU A 221 -23.65 16.40 -0.84
N ASP A 222 -23.25 17.36 -0.01
CA ASP A 222 -24.11 18.05 0.96
C ASP A 222 -24.88 19.23 0.34
N LYS A 223 -24.71 19.51 -0.97
CA LYS A 223 -25.31 20.64 -1.70
C LYS A 223 -24.99 22.03 -1.12
N LYS A 224 -23.81 22.19 -0.49
CA LYS A 224 -23.36 23.45 0.13
C LYS A 224 -22.73 24.44 -0.87
N CYS A 225 -23.34 24.61 -2.04
CA CYS A 225 -22.77 25.44 -3.12
C CYS A 225 -22.60 26.91 -2.71
N LEU A 226 -23.47 27.44 -1.84
CA LEU A 226 -23.40 28.82 -1.32
C LEU A 226 -22.24 29.04 -0.33
N GLU A 227 -21.71 27.98 0.27
CA GLU A 227 -20.56 28.02 1.19
C GLU A 227 -19.24 27.70 0.47
N CYS A 228 -19.33 27.25 -0.79
CA CYS A 228 -18.20 26.79 -1.59
C CYS A 228 -17.69 27.95 -2.46
N ALA A 229 -16.38 28.24 -2.43
CA ALA A 229 -15.79 29.27 -3.29
C ALA A 229 -16.03 29.01 -4.79
N VAL A 230 -15.89 27.75 -5.22
CA VAL A 230 -16.17 27.32 -6.60
C VAL A 230 -17.67 27.42 -6.91
N GLY A 231 -18.53 26.95 -6.00
CA GLY A 231 -19.99 27.03 -6.17
C GLY A 231 -20.48 28.47 -6.28
N ASN A 232 -19.99 29.36 -5.42
CA ASN A 232 -20.28 30.79 -5.47
C ASN A 232 -19.79 31.45 -6.76
N ALA A 233 -18.61 31.08 -7.26
CA ALA A 233 -18.12 31.58 -8.54
C ALA A 233 -19.01 31.13 -9.71
N LEU A 234 -19.53 29.89 -9.66
CA LEU A 234 -20.44 29.36 -10.68
C LEU A 234 -21.85 29.96 -10.63
N LEU A 235 -22.36 30.29 -9.44
CA LEU A 235 -23.71 30.86 -9.23
C LEU A 235 -23.78 32.39 -9.40
N LYS A 236 -22.64 33.07 -9.34
CA LYS A 236 -22.53 34.51 -9.62
C LYS A 236 -22.36 34.84 -11.11
N MET A 237 -22.40 33.83 -11.98
CA MET A 237 -22.57 33.99 -13.43
C MET A 237 -24.06 34.06 -13.76
#